data_AF-A0A930Z130-F1
#
_entry.id   AF-A0A930Z130-F1
#
_cell.length_a   1.000
_cell.length_b   1.000
_cell.length_c   1.000
_cell.angle_alpha   90.00
_cell.angle_beta   90.00
_cell.angle_gamma   90.00
#
_symmetry.space_group_name_H-M   'P 1'
#
loop_
_entity.id
_entity.type
_entity.pdbx_description
1 polymer ?
#
loop_
_entity_poly.entity_id
_entity_poly.type
_entity_poly.pdbx_seq_one_letter_code
_entity_poly.pdbx_strand_id
1 'polypeptide(L)'
;MALRFLAHETEDQLLEYLRQHQKGAVWETHERILVGVTAAPGTEAIVRRASSMAQRIKVDLEVIHVMAGKEVDRPPDDQLVALRQLAADVGAEWHEIRGDDPAQALIDFARSHHATQIVVGSSERSRWRELLGGGSHVRKISRLAASAEIDVHIIARRDHALAQGEISEAADES
;
A
#
# COMPACT_ATOMS: atom_id res chain seq x y z
N MET A 1 21.05 42.02 36.56
CA MET A 1 19.81 41.52 37.19
C MET A 1 19.55 40.12 36.67
N ALA A 2 19.65 39.12 37.53
CA ALA A 2 19.71 37.69 37.20
C ALA A 2 18.31 37.06 37.14
N LEU A 3 18.06 36.16 36.19
CA LEU A 3 16.95 35.20 36.25
C LEU A 3 17.42 33.99 37.07
N ARG A 4 16.83 33.81 38.24
CA ARG A 4 16.93 32.59 39.04
C ARG A 4 15.58 31.90 38.95
N PHE A 5 15.51 30.80 38.20
CA PHE A 5 14.57 29.72 38.47
C PHE A 5 15.26 28.37 38.27
N LEU A 6 15.14 27.55 39.31
CA LEU A 6 15.74 26.25 39.47
C LEU A 6 15.08 25.26 38.51
N ALA A 7 15.83 24.76 37.53
CA ALA A 7 15.55 23.46 36.94
C ALA A 7 16.02 22.41 37.93
N HIS A 8 15.08 21.76 38.60
CA HIS A 8 15.33 20.43 39.12
C HIS A 8 14.05 19.60 39.03
N GLU A 9 13.50 19.53 37.81
CA GLU A 9 12.68 18.37 37.46
C GLU A 9 13.68 17.27 37.11
N THR A 10 13.65 16.17 37.85
CA THR A 10 14.44 14.98 37.51
C THR A 10 14.17 14.61 36.05
N GLU A 11 15.23 14.46 35.26
CA GLU A 11 15.16 14.11 33.83
C GLU A 11 14.26 12.90 33.57
N ASP A 12 14.19 11.97 34.54
CA ASP A 12 13.31 10.80 34.52
C ASP A 12 11.81 11.12 34.61
N GLN A 13 11.40 12.14 35.38
CA GLN A 13 9.99 12.55 35.47
C GLN A 13 9.55 13.32 34.23
N LEU A 14 10.45 14.10 33.61
CA LEU A 14 10.19 14.71 32.32
C LEU A 14 10.12 13.66 31.20
N LEU A 15 11.02 12.67 31.20
CA LEU A 15 11.00 11.56 30.24
C LEU A 15 9.77 10.67 30.43
N GLU A 16 9.33 10.42 31.66
CA GLU A 16 8.12 9.64 31.93
C GLU A 16 6.85 10.43 31.59
N TYR A 17 6.82 11.73 31.88
CA TYR A 17 5.75 12.62 31.45
C TYR A 17 5.67 12.70 29.92
N LEU A 18 6.82 12.78 29.23
CA LEU A 18 6.91 12.73 27.77
C LEU A 18 6.54 11.34 27.23
N ARG A 19 6.91 10.22 27.86
CA ARG A 19 6.46 8.87 27.44
C ARG A 19 4.98 8.65 27.65
N GLN A 20 4.41 9.19 28.74
CA GLN A 20 2.99 9.09 29.05
C GLN A 20 2.14 10.03 28.17
N HIS A 21 2.66 11.20 27.78
CA HIS A 21 1.99 12.13 26.86
C HIS A 21 2.37 11.96 25.37
N GLN A 22 3.43 11.24 25.02
CA GLN A 22 3.75 10.81 23.63
C GLN A 22 2.79 9.74 23.12
N LYS A 23 1.87 9.23 23.95
CA LYS A 23 0.76 8.41 23.47
C LYS A 23 -0.38 9.23 22.86
N GLY A 24 -0.32 10.57 22.90
CA GLY A 24 -1.41 11.43 22.43
C GLY A 24 -1.04 12.68 21.63
N ALA A 25 0.24 13.06 21.50
CA ALA A 25 0.63 14.38 20.97
C ALA A 25 1.45 14.37 19.65
N VAL A 26 1.45 13.25 18.90
CA VAL A 26 2.03 13.15 17.53
C VAL A 26 1.03 12.45 16.60
N TRP A 27 -0.25 12.79 16.71
CA TRP A 27 -1.30 12.35 15.77
C TRP A 27 -1.55 13.40 14.68
N GLU A 28 -0.59 14.29 14.43
CA GLU A 28 -0.65 15.18 13.28
C GLU A 28 -0.42 14.36 12.01
N THR A 29 -1.52 13.87 11.42
CA THR A 29 -1.64 13.57 10.00
C THR A 29 -0.45 12.83 9.41
N HIS A 30 -0.15 11.64 9.93
CA HIS A 30 0.70 10.72 9.18
C HIS A 30 -0.10 10.28 7.96
N GLU A 31 0.05 11.04 6.87
CA GLU A 31 -0.32 10.58 5.54
C GLU A 31 0.28 9.19 5.36
N ARG A 32 -0.48 8.30 4.72
CA ARG A 32 -0.09 6.89 4.57
C ARG A 32 -0.54 6.40 3.22
N ILE A 33 0.35 5.68 2.55
CA ILE A 33 0.10 5.07 1.26
C ILE A 33 -0.25 3.61 1.46
N LEU A 34 -1.42 3.20 0.97
CA LEU A 34 -1.84 1.80 0.90
C LEU A 34 -1.70 1.28 -0.53
N VAL A 35 -1.08 0.13 -0.73
CA VAL A 35 -0.90 -0.49 -2.05
C VAL A 35 -1.70 -1.77 -2.14
N GLY A 36 -2.68 -1.80 -3.04
CA GLY A 36 -3.42 -3.02 -3.34
C GLY A 36 -2.60 -3.93 -4.25
N VAL A 37 -2.37 -5.18 -3.83
CA VAL A 37 -1.62 -6.18 -4.58
C VAL A 37 -2.42 -7.46 -4.82
N THR A 38 -2.13 -8.12 -5.94
CA THR A 38 -2.59 -9.48 -6.24
C THR A 38 -1.40 -10.34 -6.66
N ALA A 39 -1.58 -11.65 -6.78
CA ALA A 39 -0.59 -12.58 -7.35
C ALA A 39 -0.48 -12.41 -8.88
N ALA A 40 -0.46 -11.16 -9.38
CA ALA A 40 -0.26 -10.88 -10.81
C ALA A 40 1.23 -10.69 -11.10
N PRO A 41 1.71 -11.20 -12.25
CA PRO A 41 3.00 -10.80 -12.77
C PRO A 41 3.11 -9.28 -12.91
N GLY A 42 4.21 -8.71 -12.41
CA GLY A 42 4.54 -7.28 -12.50
C GLY A 42 3.96 -6.42 -11.37
N THR A 43 3.35 -7.03 -10.35
CA THR A 43 2.87 -6.33 -9.15
C THR A 43 4.02 -5.75 -8.33
N GLU A 44 5.21 -6.35 -8.41
CA GLU A 44 6.44 -5.88 -7.75
C GLU A 44 6.81 -4.46 -8.18
N ALA A 45 6.63 -4.13 -9.46
CA ALA A 45 6.93 -2.80 -9.99
C ALA A 45 6.03 -1.72 -9.37
N ILE A 46 4.78 -2.09 -9.04
CA ILE A 46 3.82 -1.19 -8.37
C ILE A 46 4.27 -0.94 -6.93
N VAL A 47 4.62 -1.99 -6.19
CA VAL A 47 5.11 -1.88 -4.81
C VAL A 47 6.38 -1.01 -4.75
N ARG A 48 7.34 -1.22 -5.65
CA ARG A 48 8.56 -0.40 -5.73
C ARG A 48 8.25 1.07 -6.01
N ARG A 49 7.31 1.33 -6.91
CA ARG A 49 6.93 2.70 -7.26
C ARG A 49 6.17 3.40 -6.13
N ALA A 50 5.29 2.68 -5.44
CA ALA A 50 4.63 3.17 -4.25
C ALA A 50 5.64 3.46 -3.12
N SER A 51 6.64 2.61 -2.92
CA SER A 51 7.75 2.88 -1.99
C SER A 51 8.53 4.14 -2.37
N SER A 52 8.85 4.34 -3.65
CA SER A 52 9.46 5.59 -4.09
C SER A 52 8.56 6.81 -3.84
N MET A 53 7.23 6.67 -3.98
CA MET A 53 6.29 7.75 -3.63
C MET A 53 6.31 8.03 -2.13
N ALA A 54 6.21 6.99 -1.31
CA ALA A 54 6.18 7.06 0.14
C ALA A 54 7.44 7.73 0.69
N GLN A 55 8.61 7.33 0.20
CA GLN A 55 9.89 7.92 0.59
C GLN A 55 10.02 9.40 0.22
N ARG A 56 9.47 9.81 -0.94
CA ARG A 56 9.55 11.21 -1.40
C ARG A 56 8.73 12.17 -0.53
N ILE A 57 7.58 11.71 -0.04
CA ILE A 57 6.71 12.51 0.83
C ILE A 57 6.85 12.16 2.32
N LYS A 58 7.76 11.23 2.66
CA LYS A 58 8.11 10.79 4.02
C LYS A 58 6.92 10.24 4.81
N VAL A 59 6.20 9.32 4.19
CA VAL A 59 5.01 8.68 4.74
C VAL A 59 5.19 7.17 4.87
N ASP A 60 4.35 6.56 5.69
CA ASP A 60 4.32 5.11 5.85
C ASP A 60 3.75 4.44 4.59
N LEU A 61 4.21 3.22 4.33
CA LEU A 61 3.74 2.37 3.26
C LEU A 61 3.14 1.09 3.83
N GLU A 62 1.91 0.79 3.44
CA GLU A 62 1.25 -0.48 3.73
C GLU A 62 0.93 -1.20 2.43
N VAL A 63 1.09 -2.51 2.42
CA VAL A 63 0.75 -3.39 1.30
C VAL A 63 -0.40 -4.29 1.73
N ILE A 64 -1.46 -4.31 0.92
CA ILE A 64 -2.65 -5.10 1.20
C ILE A 64 -2.98 -6.07 0.07
N HIS A 65 -3.12 -7.33 0.46
CA HIS A 65 -3.66 -8.36 -0.40
C HIS A 65 -5.11 -8.66 0.01
N VAL A 66 -6.05 -8.48 -0.93
CA VAL A 66 -7.46 -8.79 -0.72
C VAL A 66 -7.78 -10.15 -1.32
N MET A 67 -8.02 -11.13 -0.46
CA MET A 67 -8.48 -12.46 -0.87
C MET A 67 -9.99 -12.42 -1.16
N ALA A 68 -10.39 -12.81 -2.36
CA ALA A 68 -11.78 -12.88 -2.79
C ALA A 68 -12.20 -14.31 -3.15
N GLY A 69 -13.36 -14.76 -2.67
CA GLY A 69 -13.96 -16.03 -3.07
C GLY A 69 -13.04 -17.25 -2.91
N LYS A 70 -12.86 -18.02 -4.00
CA LYS A 70 -12.13 -19.32 -4.02
C LYS A 70 -10.62 -19.23 -3.76
N GLU A 71 -10.07 -18.03 -3.66
CA GLU A 71 -8.63 -17.81 -3.40
C GLU A 71 -8.27 -18.10 -1.94
N VAL A 72 -9.26 -18.12 -1.03
CA VAL A 72 -9.09 -18.44 0.40
C VAL A 72 -8.59 -19.87 0.64
N ASP A 73 -8.92 -20.81 -0.25
CA ASP A 73 -8.59 -22.24 -0.11
C ASP A 73 -7.35 -22.67 -0.91
N ARG A 74 -6.66 -21.73 -1.59
CA ARG A 74 -5.47 -22.03 -2.39
C ARG A 74 -4.21 -21.79 -1.57
N PRO A 75 -3.19 -22.67 -1.64
CA PRO A 75 -1.89 -22.39 -1.03
C PRO A 75 -1.30 -21.07 -1.58
N PRO A 76 -0.47 -20.36 -0.78
CA PRO A 76 0.15 -19.11 -1.21
C PRO A 76 0.90 -19.31 -2.51
N ASP A 77 0.59 -18.47 -3.49
CA ASP A 77 1.32 -18.40 -4.76
C ASP A 77 2.78 -17.98 -4.46
N ASP A 78 3.76 -18.57 -5.15
CA ASP A 78 5.18 -18.18 -5.04
C ASP A 78 5.35 -16.67 -5.29
N GLN A 79 4.49 -16.06 -6.11
CA GLN A 79 4.45 -14.61 -6.29
C GLN A 79 4.03 -13.84 -5.04
N LEU A 80 3.07 -14.34 -4.25
CA LEU A 80 2.67 -13.69 -3.00
C LEU A 80 3.80 -13.75 -1.96
N VAL A 81 4.54 -14.85 -1.92
CA VAL A 81 5.72 -14.98 -1.06
C VAL A 81 6.78 -13.95 -1.46
N ALA A 82 7.05 -13.81 -2.76
CA ALA A 82 7.99 -12.81 -3.27
C ALA A 82 7.51 -11.36 -2.98
N LEU A 83 6.21 -11.08 -3.09
CA LEU A 83 5.63 -9.78 -2.77
C LEU A 83 5.72 -9.46 -1.28
N ARG A 84 5.49 -10.44 -0.40
CA ARG A 84 5.64 -10.26 1.04
C ARG A 84 7.09 -9.98 1.42
N GLN A 85 8.04 -10.69 0.81
CA GLN A 85 9.46 -10.40 1.00
C GLN A 85 9.82 -9.00 0.51
N LEU A 86 9.32 -8.61 -0.67
CA LEU A 86 9.53 -7.27 -1.21
C LEU A 86 8.95 -6.19 -0.29
N ALA A 87 7.76 -6.40 0.29
CA ALA A 87 7.17 -5.48 1.24
C ALA A 87 8.09 -5.26 2.44
N ALA A 88 8.64 -6.34 3.02
CA ALA A 88 9.62 -6.25 4.09
C ALA A 88 10.90 -5.49 3.65
N ASP A 89 11.41 -5.79 2.46
CA ASP A 89 12.63 -5.16 1.91
C ASP A 89 12.48 -3.64 1.73
N VAL A 90 11.27 -3.16 1.41
CA VAL A 90 10.99 -1.73 1.25
C VAL A 90 10.51 -1.06 2.54
N GLY A 91 10.44 -1.80 3.65
CA GLY A 91 9.97 -1.31 4.94
C GLY A 91 8.47 -1.07 5.00
N ALA A 92 7.68 -1.79 4.20
CA ALA A 92 6.23 -1.72 4.22
C ALA A 92 5.60 -2.77 5.13
N GLU A 93 4.51 -2.42 5.81
CA GLU A 93 3.71 -3.39 6.56
C GLU A 93 2.82 -4.20 5.60
N TRP A 94 2.70 -5.51 5.85
CA TRP A 94 1.89 -6.41 5.02
C TRP A 94 0.59 -6.78 5.72
N HIS A 95 -0.52 -6.62 5.01
CA HIS A 95 -1.85 -6.95 5.48
C HIS A 95 -2.57 -7.87 4.50
N GLU A 96 -3.36 -8.80 5.06
CA GLU A 96 -4.24 -9.66 4.28
C GLU A 96 -5.66 -9.52 4.81
N ILE A 97 -6.58 -9.21 3.91
CA ILE A 97 -8.00 -9.10 4.25
C ILE A 97 -8.81 -10.01 3.34
N ARG A 98 -9.93 -10.48 3.88
CA ARG A 98 -10.92 -11.25 3.11
C ARG A 98 -12.11 -10.36 2.84
N GLY A 99 -12.61 -10.37 1.61
CA GLY A 99 -13.80 -9.59 1.25
C GLY A 99 -14.48 -10.13 -0.01
N ASP A 100 -15.80 -10.32 0.07
CA ASP A 100 -16.62 -10.68 -1.08
C ASP A 100 -16.65 -9.55 -2.14
N ASP A 101 -16.44 -8.32 -1.68
CA ASP A 101 -16.25 -7.14 -2.52
C ASP A 101 -14.88 -6.49 -2.21
N PRO A 102 -13.85 -6.81 -3.01
CA PRO A 102 -12.50 -6.29 -2.81
C PRO A 102 -12.38 -4.77 -2.86
N ALA A 103 -13.23 -4.10 -3.64
CA ALA A 103 -13.21 -2.64 -3.73
C ALA A 103 -13.72 -2.01 -2.44
N GLN A 104 -14.80 -2.54 -1.88
CA GLN A 104 -15.33 -2.08 -0.59
C GLN A 104 -14.35 -2.40 0.54
N ALA A 105 -13.85 -3.64 0.59
CA ALA A 105 -12.92 -4.09 1.62
C ALA A 105 -11.61 -3.29 1.63
N LEU A 106 -11.06 -2.95 0.46
CA LEU A 106 -9.89 -2.08 0.33
C LEU A 106 -10.12 -0.69 0.91
N ILE A 107 -11.26 -0.05 0.58
CA ILE A 107 -11.58 1.29 1.08
C ILE A 107 -11.84 1.29 2.58
N ASP A 108 -12.58 0.30 3.08
CA ASP A 108 -12.88 0.20 4.51
C ASP A 108 -11.60 -0.01 5.32
N PHE A 109 -10.69 -0.85 4.82
CA PHE A 109 -9.36 -1.00 5.41
C PHE A 109 -8.58 0.32 5.39
N ALA A 110 -8.50 0.98 4.22
CA ALA A 110 -7.81 2.25 4.07
C ALA A 110 -8.32 3.31 5.08
N ARG A 111 -9.63 3.39 5.29
CA ARG A 111 -10.23 4.29 6.29
C ARG A 111 -9.83 3.92 7.72
N SER A 112 -9.88 2.64 8.07
CA SER A 112 -9.52 2.17 9.41
C SER A 112 -8.04 2.33 9.73
N HIS A 113 -7.19 2.33 8.71
CA HIS A 113 -5.73 2.53 8.81
C HIS A 113 -5.31 3.97 8.53
N HIS A 114 -6.26 4.90 8.40
CA HIS A 114 -6.03 6.32 8.09
C HIS A 114 -5.16 6.56 6.85
N ALA A 115 -5.25 5.67 5.85
CA ALA A 115 -4.57 5.83 4.59
C ALA A 115 -5.17 7.00 3.80
N THR A 116 -4.32 7.94 3.40
CA THR A 116 -4.70 9.13 2.62
C THR A 116 -4.58 8.89 1.13
N GLN A 117 -3.84 7.86 0.73
CA GLN A 117 -3.61 7.52 -0.67
C GLN A 117 -3.65 6.01 -0.88
N ILE A 118 -4.28 5.58 -1.98
CA ILE A 118 -4.32 4.20 -2.42
C ILE A 118 -3.61 4.10 -3.77
N VAL A 119 -2.73 3.12 -3.93
CA VAL A 119 -2.05 2.79 -5.17
C VAL A 119 -2.51 1.42 -5.66
N VAL A 120 -2.90 1.35 -6.94
CA VAL A 120 -3.30 0.12 -7.62
C VAL A 120 -2.72 0.05 -9.03
N GLY A 121 -2.58 -1.15 -9.59
CA GLY A 121 -2.07 -1.34 -10.95
C GLY A 121 -3.08 -1.05 -12.08
N SER A 122 -2.59 -0.86 -13.31
CA SER A 122 -3.43 -0.80 -14.51
C SER A 122 -3.90 -2.19 -14.95
N SER A 123 -3.07 -3.22 -14.75
CA SER A 123 -3.44 -4.63 -14.92
C SER A 123 -4.49 -5.03 -13.90
N GLU A 124 -4.40 -4.51 -12.69
CA GLU A 124 -5.44 -4.55 -11.68
C GLU A 124 -6.74 -3.93 -12.22
N ARG A 125 -6.74 -2.81 -12.95
CA ARG A 125 -7.96 -2.31 -13.61
C ARG A 125 -8.65 -3.31 -14.58
N SER A 126 -7.90 -4.26 -15.14
CA SER A 126 -8.42 -5.35 -16.00
C SER A 126 -8.81 -6.59 -15.18
N ARG A 127 -7.96 -7.02 -14.24
CA ARG A 127 -8.26 -8.14 -13.33
C ARG A 127 -9.36 -7.81 -12.33
N TRP A 128 -9.45 -6.58 -11.82
CA TRP A 128 -10.58 -6.07 -11.03
C TRP A 128 -11.82 -5.92 -11.90
N ARG A 129 -11.72 -5.82 -13.23
CA ARG A 129 -12.90 -5.95 -14.11
C ARG A 129 -13.33 -7.40 -14.28
N GLU A 130 -12.37 -8.32 -14.33
CA GLU A 130 -12.54 -9.74 -14.65
C GLU A 130 -12.93 -10.58 -13.42
N LEU A 131 -12.29 -10.36 -12.28
CA LEU A 131 -12.64 -10.92 -10.98
C LEU A 131 -13.95 -10.32 -10.42
N LEU A 132 -14.37 -9.14 -10.88
CA LEU A 132 -15.46 -8.34 -10.27
C LEU A 132 -16.58 -7.93 -11.24
N GLY A 133 -16.85 -8.72 -12.29
CA GLY A 133 -18.12 -8.63 -13.04
C GLY A 133 -18.35 -7.34 -13.85
N GLY A 134 -17.32 -6.79 -14.52
CA GLY A 134 -17.46 -5.68 -15.47
C GLY A 134 -17.25 -4.28 -14.86
N GLY A 135 -16.97 -3.29 -15.72
CA GLY A 135 -16.36 -1.97 -15.40
C GLY A 135 -17.06 -1.00 -14.43
N SER A 136 -17.95 -1.47 -13.55
CA SER A 136 -18.62 -0.71 -12.48
C SER A 136 -17.68 -0.36 -11.31
N HIS A 137 -16.70 -1.22 -11.00
CA HIS A 137 -15.94 -1.11 -9.75
C HIS A 137 -14.87 -0.02 -9.70
N VAL A 138 -14.25 0.38 -10.82
CA VAL A 138 -13.37 1.57 -10.83
C VAL A 138 -14.17 2.83 -10.46
N ARG A 139 -15.38 2.97 -11.02
CA ARG A 139 -16.31 4.03 -10.64
C ARG A 139 -16.74 3.90 -9.18
N LYS A 140 -16.93 2.68 -8.68
CA LYS A 140 -17.21 2.42 -7.26
C LYS A 140 -16.05 2.87 -6.36
N ILE A 141 -14.82 2.48 -6.65
CA ILE A 141 -13.61 2.89 -5.92
C ILE A 141 -13.49 4.41 -5.94
N SER A 142 -13.58 5.05 -7.11
CA SER A 142 -13.52 6.52 -7.18
C SER A 142 -14.61 7.20 -6.34
N ARG A 143 -15.83 6.65 -6.34
CA ARG A 143 -16.94 7.18 -5.53
C ARG A 143 -16.71 6.97 -4.03
N LEU A 144 -16.28 5.78 -3.63
CA LEU A 144 -16.01 5.43 -2.23
C LEU A 144 -14.81 6.21 -1.68
N ALA A 145 -13.75 6.31 -2.47
CA ALA A 145 -12.56 7.07 -2.13
C ALA A 145 -12.85 8.57 -2.02
N ALA A 146 -13.66 9.14 -2.93
CA ALA A 146 -14.11 10.53 -2.84
C ALA A 146 -14.91 10.80 -1.54
N SER A 147 -15.77 9.85 -1.12
CA SER A 147 -16.49 9.99 0.15
C SER A 147 -15.61 9.80 1.39
N ALA A 148 -14.41 9.27 1.22
CA ALA A 148 -13.44 9.01 2.28
C ALA A 148 -12.27 10.00 2.27
N GLU A 149 -12.24 10.96 1.34
CA GLU A 149 -11.12 11.90 1.13
C GLU A 149 -9.78 11.18 0.87
N ILE A 150 -9.84 10.06 0.13
CA ILE A 150 -8.67 9.23 -0.22
C ILE A 150 -8.34 9.39 -1.70
N ASP A 151 -7.08 9.71 -2.01
CA ASP A 151 -6.59 9.77 -3.38
C ASP A 151 -6.32 8.38 -3.95
N VAL A 152 -6.65 8.15 -5.23
CA VAL A 152 -6.42 6.84 -5.89
C VAL A 152 -5.48 7.01 -7.08
N HIS A 153 -4.30 6.38 -6.98
CA HIS A 153 -3.27 6.37 -8.00
C HIS A 153 -3.29 5.06 -8.78
N ILE A 154 -3.54 5.15 -10.09
CA ILE A 154 -3.48 3.99 -11.00
C ILE A 154 -2.14 3.99 -11.72
N ILE A 155 -1.29 3.02 -11.40
CA ILE A 155 0.04 2.89 -12.00
C ILE A 155 -0.03 1.98 -13.23
N ALA A 156 0.36 2.52 -14.39
CA ALA A 156 0.51 1.73 -15.60
C ALA A 156 1.63 0.69 -15.44
N ARG A 157 1.32 -0.58 -15.66
CA ARG A 157 2.34 -1.62 -15.84
C ARG A 157 3.03 -1.34 -17.17
N ARG A 158 4.34 -1.08 -17.14
CA ARG A 158 5.16 -1.24 -18.34
C ARG A 158 5.33 -2.74 -18.51
N ASP A 159 4.65 -3.32 -19.48
CA ASP A 159 4.78 -4.74 -19.83
C ASP A 159 6.21 -4.98 -20.33
N HIS A 160 7.16 -5.21 -19.43
CA HIS A 160 8.51 -5.64 -19.79
C HIS A 160 8.52 -7.06 -20.38
N ALA A 161 7.39 -7.79 -20.36
CA ALA A 161 7.23 -9.08 -20.99
C ALA A 161 7.27 -9.03 -22.53
N LEU A 162 7.02 -7.88 -23.16
CA LEU A 162 7.13 -7.75 -24.61
C LEU A 162 8.57 -7.43 -25.08
N ALA A 163 9.45 -6.98 -24.18
CA ALA A 163 10.83 -6.64 -24.54
C ALA A 163 11.79 -7.84 -24.54
N GLN A 164 11.39 -9.01 -24.03
CA GLN A 164 12.23 -10.21 -24.01
C GLN A 164 11.89 -11.21 -25.14
N GLY A 165 10.73 -11.07 -25.80
CA GLY A 165 10.37 -11.89 -26.97
C GLY A 165 11.08 -11.47 -28.25
N GLU A 166 11.21 -10.15 -28.48
CA GLU A 166 11.81 -9.62 -29.73
C GLU A 166 13.34 -9.78 -29.78
N ILE A 167 14.02 -9.91 -28.63
CA ILE A 167 15.47 -10.09 -28.59
C ILE A 167 15.86 -11.56 -28.83
N SER A 168 14.96 -12.51 -28.52
CA SER A 168 15.21 -13.93 -28.75
C SER A 168 15.02 -14.34 -30.22
N GLU A 169 14.15 -13.65 -30.96
CA GLU A 169 13.91 -13.94 -32.39
C GLU A 169 15.03 -13.38 -33.28
N ALA A 170 15.67 -12.27 -32.87
CA ALA A 170 16.83 -11.71 -33.56
C ALA A 170 18.16 -12.47 -33.34
N ALA A 171 18.19 -13.44 -32.41
CA ALA A 171 19.38 -14.23 -32.10
C ALA A 171 19.40 -15.61 -32.78
N ASP A 172 18.30 -16.01 -33.43
CA ASP A 172 18.18 -17.30 -34.15
C ASP A 172 18.28 -17.14 -35.68
N GLU A 173 18.47 -15.91 -36.19
CA GLU A 173 18.67 -15.61 -37.62
C GLU A 173 20.12 -15.20 -37.97
N SER A 174 21.13 -15.55 -37.14
CA SER A 174 22.55 -15.26 -37.44
C SER A 174 23.44 -16.49 -37.38
#